data_AF-A0A950TCA0-F1
#
_entry.id   AF-A0A950TCA0-F1
#
_cell.length_a   1.000
_cell.length_b   1.000
_cell.length_c   1.000
_cell.angle_alpha   90.00
_cell.angle_beta   90.00
_cell.angle_gamma   90.00
#
_symmetry.space_group_name_H-M   'P 1'
#
loop_
_entity.id
_entity.type
_entity.pdbx_description
1 polymer ?
#
loop_
_entity_poly.entity_id
_entity_poly.type
_entity_poly.pdbx_seq_one_letter_code
_entity_poly.pdbx_strand_id
1 'polypeptide(L)' 'REKKMSQSKLSRLADVSLNTIQTIYHDPYHDVLLSTLERLAKALSVNVSDLYEVLPDDKPPAASL' A
#
# COMPACT_ATOMS: atom_id res chain seq x y z
N ARG A 1 -3.61 12.85 0.31
CA ARG A 1 -3.45 13.52 -1.02
C ARG A 1 -2.25 14.48 -1.05
N GLU A 2 -1.17 14.18 -0.33
CA GLU A 2 -0.12 15.16 0.00
C GLU A 2 0.80 15.48 -1.19
N LYS A 3 1.03 14.52 -2.09
CA LYS A 3 1.98 14.67 -3.21
C LYS A 3 1.36 15.25 -4.49
N LYS A 4 0.06 15.60 -4.50
CA LYS A 4 -0.71 16.07 -5.69
C LYS A 4 -0.45 15.25 -6.98
N MET A 5 -0.18 13.96 -6.85
CA MET A 5 0.09 13.06 -7.97
C MET A 5 -1.18 12.29 -8.36
N SER A 6 -1.47 12.23 -9.66
CA SER A 6 -2.55 11.40 -10.18
C SER A 6 -2.15 9.92 -10.19
N GLN A 7 -3.13 9.01 -10.06
CA GLN A 7 -2.90 7.57 -10.14
C GLN A 7 -2.27 7.16 -11.49
N SER A 8 -2.67 7.79 -12.60
CA SER A 8 -2.07 7.54 -13.91
C SER A 8 -0.60 7.96 -13.99
N LYS A 9 -0.21 9.05 -13.29
CA LYS A 9 1.20 9.46 -13.20
C LYS A 9 2.00 8.48 -12.33
N LEU A 10 1.43 8.06 -11.18
CA LEU A 10 2.05 7.07 -10.31
C LEU A 10 2.26 5.73 -11.03
N SER A 11 1.26 5.27 -11.80
CA SER A 11 1.35 4.06 -12.62
C SER A 11 2.58 4.06 -13.53
N ARG A 12 2.79 5.14 -14.28
CA ARG A 12 3.92 5.28 -15.19
C ARG A 12 5.26 5.35 -14.46
N LEU A 13 5.31 6.06 -13.34
CA LEU A 13 6.56 6.23 -12.57
C LEU A 13 6.97 4.97 -11.81
N ALA A 14 6.01 4.22 -11.28
CA ALA A 14 6.24 2.97 -10.57
C ALA A 14 6.31 1.76 -11.51
N ASP A 15 5.93 1.93 -12.79
CA ASP A 15 5.75 0.85 -13.77
C ASP A 15 4.80 -0.26 -13.24
N VAL A 16 3.73 0.18 -12.58
CA VAL A 16 2.65 -0.66 -12.01
C VAL A 16 1.37 -0.38 -12.78
N SER A 17 0.58 -1.42 -13.04
CA SER A 17 -0.69 -1.25 -13.78
C SER A 17 -1.62 -0.27 -13.05
N LEU A 18 -2.35 0.56 -13.82
CA LEU A 18 -3.32 1.49 -13.23
C LEU A 18 -4.41 0.74 -12.44
N ASN A 19 -4.80 -0.45 -12.90
CA ASN A 19 -5.76 -1.30 -12.21
C ASN A 19 -5.24 -1.70 -10.83
N THR A 20 -4.00 -2.18 -10.72
CA THR A 20 -3.37 -2.51 -9.42
C THR A 20 -3.37 -1.31 -8.48
N ILE A 21 -3.02 -0.12 -8.96
CA ILE A 21 -3.06 1.11 -8.14
C ILE A 21 -4.49 1.41 -7.66
N GLN A 22 -5.48 1.25 -8.53
CA GLN A 22 -6.89 1.46 -8.18
C GLN A 22 -7.37 0.43 -7.17
N THR A 23 -7.03 -0.84 -7.35
CA THR A 23 -7.36 -1.92 -6.39
C THR A 23 -6.83 -1.59 -5.01
N ILE A 24 -5.53 -1.27 -4.88
CA ILE A 24 -4.90 -0.92 -3.59
C ILE A 24 -5.54 0.33 -2.98
N TYR A 25 -5.87 1.32 -3.83
CA TYR A 25 -6.49 2.57 -3.36
C TYR A 25 -7.91 2.37 -2.85
N HIS A 26 -8.68 1.45 -3.44
CA HIS A 26 -10.06 1.16 -3.04
C HIS A 26 -10.16 0.13 -1.92
N ASP A 27 -9.19 -0.78 -1.83
CA ASP A 27 -9.09 -1.82 -0.82
C ASP A 27 -7.68 -1.81 -0.19
N PRO A 28 -7.51 -1.11 0.95
CA PRO A 28 -6.24 -1.06 1.67
C PRO A 28 -5.79 -2.40 2.26
N TYR A 29 -6.68 -3.40 2.34
CA TYR A 29 -6.37 -4.74 2.83
C TYR A 29 -6.07 -5.72 1.69
N HIS A 30 -6.03 -5.23 0.45
CA HIS A 30 -5.68 -6.06 -0.69
C HIS A 30 -4.25 -6.59 -0.58
N ASP A 31 -4.10 -7.91 -0.72
CA ASP A 31 -2.79 -8.54 -0.74
C ASP A 31 -1.94 -8.03 -1.91
N VAL A 32 -0.75 -7.54 -1.57
CA VAL A 32 0.21 -7.02 -2.54
C VAL A 32 1.59 -7.58 -2.29
N LEU A 33 2.30 -7.87 -3.37
CA LEU A 33 3.71 -8.22 -3.29
C LEU A 33 4.50 -7.03 -2.72
N LEU A 34 5.43 -7.31 -1.82
CA LEU A 34 6.34 -6.29 -1.26
C LEU A 34 7.09 -5.52 -2.35
N SER A 35 7.49 -6.19 -3.43
CA SER A 35 8.15 -5.55 -4.58
C SER A 35 7.27 -4.49 -5.29
N THR A 36 5.95 -4.67 -5.28
CA THR A 36 5.00 -3.66 -5.78
C THR A 36 5.00 -2.44 -4.86
N LEU A 37 4.95 -2.65 -3.54
CA LEU A 37 5.04 -1.58 -2.56
C LEU A 37 6.37 -0.81 -2.67
N GLU A 38 7.51 -1.49 -2.84
CA GLU A 38 8.82 -0.85 -3.04
C GLU A 38 8.85 0.06 -4.26
N ARG A 39 8.24 -0.36 -5.38
CA ARG A 39 8.17 0.44 -6.60
C ARG A 39 7.28 1.67 -6.42
N LEU A 40 6.15 1.52 -5.73
CA LEU A 40 5.29 2.64 -5.36
C LEU A 40 6.01 3.62 -4.43
N ALA A 41 6.72 3.12 -3.42
CA ALA A 41 7.49 3.92 -2.46
C ALA A 41 8.58 4.74 -3.17
N LYS A 42 9.34 4.09 -4.07
CA LYS A 42 10.34 4.77 -4.90
C LYS A 42 9.74 5.88 -5.76
N ALA A 43 8.61 5.60 -6.43
CA ALA A 43 7.91 6.59 -7.25
C ALA A 43 7.33 7.76 -6.43
N LEU A 44 6.95 7.51 -5.17
CA LEU A 44 6.45 8.51 -4.23
C LEU A 44 7.55 9.25 -3.47
N SER A 45 8.79 8.75 -3.54
CA SER A 45 9.94 9.23 -2.75
C SER A 45 9.63 9.22 -1.26
N VAL A 46 9.25 8.04 -0.75
CA VAL A 46 8.97 7.73 0.66
C VAL A 46 9.62 6.38 1.03
N ASN A 47 9.67 6.04 2.32
CA ASN A 47 10.07 4.70 2.73
C ASN A 47 8.93 3.71 2.43
N VAL A 48 9.26 2.45 2.14
CA VAL A 48 8.23 1.40 1.97
C VAL A 48 7.42 1.19 3.26
N SER A 49 8.02 1.40 4.43
CA SER A 49 7.31 1.39 5.73
C SER A 49 6.26 2.47 5.88
N ASP A 50 6.32 3.54 5.07
CA ASP A 50 5.33 4.62 5.11
C ASP A 50 4.05 4.25 4.34
N LEU A 51 4.02 3.09 3.66
CA LEU A 51 2.90 2.62 2.85
C LEU A 51 1.98 1.63 3.56
N TYR A 52 2.36 1.13 4.73
CA TYR A 52 1.57 0.16 5.50
C TYR A 52 1.65 0.46 7.00
N GLU A 53 0.65 -0.02 7.75
CA GLU A 53 0.62 0.06 9.21
C GLU A 53 0.55 -1.35 9.79
N VAL A 54 1.28 -1.58 10.88
CA VAL A 54 1.16 -2.82 11.65
C VAL A 54 0.12 -2.57 12.73
N LEU A 55 -1.08 -3.12 12.53
CA LEU A 55 -2.14 -3.07 13.51
C LEU A 55 -1.88 -4.12 14.62
N PRO A 56 -2.27 -3.84 15.87
CA PRO A 56 -2.23 -4.84 16.93
C PRO A 56 -3.14 -6.02 16.57
N ASP A 57 -2.73 -7.23 16.95
CA ASP A 57 -3.58 -8.42 16.84
C ASP A 57 -4.77 -8.25 17.81
N ASP A 58 -5.94 -7.88 17.29
CA ASP A 58 -7.22 -7.87 18.01
C ASP A 58 -7.73 -9.31 18.26
N LYS A 59 -6.83 -10.21 18.66
CA LYS A 59 -7.19 -11.50 19.21
C LYS A 59 -7.37 -11.29 20.72
N PRO A 60 -8.60 -11.20 21.26
CA PRO A 60 -8.77 -11.38 22.69
C PRO A 60 -8.06 -12.69 23.06
N PRO A 61 -7.28 -12.73 24.16
CA PRO A 61 -6.56 -13.92 24.53
C PRO A 61 -7.57 -15.07 24.54
N ALA A 62 -7.22 -16.19 23.91
CA ALA A 62 -7.98 -17.43 23.97
C ALA A 62 -7.88 -18.01 25.39
N ALA A 63 -8.37 -17.25 26.36
CA ALA A 63 -8.34 -17.49 27.79
C ALA A 63 -9.62 -16.92 28.39
N SER A 64 -10.75 -17.40 27.89
CA SER A 64 -11.86 -17.72 28.78
C SER A 64 -11.83 -19.24 28.91
N LEU A 65 -10.99 -19.71 29.83
CA LEU A 65 -11.07 -21.06 30.40
C LEU A 65 -12.28 -21.13 31.34
#